data_AF-A0A917DYF9-F1
#
_entry.id   AF-A0A917DYF9-F1
#
_cell.length_a   1.000
_cell.length_b   1.000
_cell.length_c   1.000
_cell.angle_alpha   90.00
_cell.angle_beta   90.00
_cell.angle_gamma   90.00
#
_symmetry.space_group_name_H-M   'P 1'
#
loop_
_entity.id
_entity.type
_entity.pdbx_description
1 polymer ?
#
loop_
_entity_poly.entity_id
_entity_poly.type
_entity_poly.pdbx_seq_one_letter_code
_entity_poly.pdbx_strand_id
1 'polypeptide(L)'
;MSKFKFLSACALAIGTMGLAPAAIAAEGDVITDAREIAPDGLIGIWKADMEASGYGHAKPQAAYRTFYYTEDGKILVSFQTLGATGNISFGHWAAQLDGTPGIEYHSSAKSVPYNVVSWKPGEDGRLYLDVSRHGETYIKAIYELSADKQTLKYSYGDTTVVYRRWNLKD
;
A
#
# COMPACT_ATOMS: atom_id res chain seq x y z
N MET A 1 78.68 5.65 -25.78
CA MET A 1 78.57 4.71 -24.64
C MET A 1 78.30 5.50 -23.37
N SER A 2 77.39 4.99 -22.53
CA SER A 2 77.14 5.39 -21.13
C SER A 2 76.24 6.62 -20.91
N LYS A 3 75.22 6.64 -20.05
CA LYS A 3 74.44 5.62 -19.30
C LYS A 3 73.18 6.36 -18.81
N PHE A 4 72.01 5.72 -18.99
CA PHE A 4 70.75 6.07 -18.34
C PHE A 4 70.89 6.06 -16.81
N LYS A 5 70.32 7.04 -16.10
CA LYS A 5 69.73 6.84 -14.76
C LYS A 5 68.52 7.76 -14.55
N PHE A 6 67.35 7.11 -14.50
CA PHE A 6 66.09 7.62 -13.97
C PHE A 6 66.24 7.97 -12.48
N LEU A 7 65.72 9.14 -12.07
CA LEU A 7 65.39 9.45 -10.68
C LEU A 7 63.87 9.47 -10.57
N SER A 8 63.34 8.45 -9.89
CA SER A 8 61.93 8.33 -9.54
C SER A 8 61.65 9.24 -8.34
N ALA A 9 60.82 10.26 -8.52
CA ALA A 9 60.34 11.09 -7.43
C ALA A 9 59.01 10.51 -6.92
N CYS A 10 59.05 9.86 -5.76
CA CYS A 10 57.83 9.58 -4.98
C CYS A 10 57.32 10.90 -4.39
N ALA A 11 56.28 11.48 -4.97
CA ALA A 11 55.51 12.55 -4.34
C ALA A 11 54.58 11.94 -3.28
N LEU A 12 54.84 12.24 -2.00
CA LEU A 12 53.87 12.05 -0.92
C LEU A 12 52.78 13.11 -1.07
N ALA A 13 51.57 12.70 -1.45
CA ALA A 13 50.39 13.56 -1.33
C ALA A 13 49.85 13.45 0.11
N ILE A 14 49.97 14.53 0.88
CA ILE A 14 49.28 14.68 2.17
C ILE A 14 47.80 14.92 1.86
N GLY A 15 46.97 13.88 2.00
CA GLY A 15 45.53 14.01 1.92
C GLY A 15 45.00 14.73 3.15
N THR A 16 44.50 15.95 2.98
CA THR A 16 43.71 16.63 3.99
C THR A 16 42.40 15.85 4.19
N MET A 17 42.23 15.23 5.36
CA MET A 17 40.91 14.72 5.78
C MET A 17 40.00 15.93 5.96
N GLY A 18 39.24 16.26 4.92
CA GLY A 18 38.09 17.14 5.06
C GLY A 18 37.07 16.44 5.95
N LEU A 19 36.88 16.95 7.16
CA LEU A 19 35.71 16.63 7.98
C LEU A 19 34.49 17.12 7.19
N ALA A 20 33.79 16.20 6.53
CA ALA A 20 32.49 16.49 5.98
C ALA A 20 31.56 16.89 7.14
N PRO A 21 30.81 18.00 7.04
CA PRO A 21 29.80 18.33 8.03
C PRO A 21 28.82 17.15 8.13
N ALA A 22 28.52 16.75 9.36
CA ALA A 22 27.48 15.76 9.63
C ALA A 22 26.18 16.24 8.97
N ALA A 23 25.66 15.44 8.04
CA ALA A 23 24.35 15.68 7.47
C ALA A 23 23.34 15.70 8.62
N ILE A 24 22.68 16.84 8.80
CA ILE A 24 21.51 16.94 9.66
C ILE A 24 20.49 15.98 9.06
N ALA A 25 20.06 14.97 9.82
CA ALA A 25 18.97 14.10 9.42
C ALA A 25 17.77 14.99 9.08
N ALA A 26 17.20 14.81 7.89
CA ALA A 26 15.97 15.49 7.51
C ALA A 26 14.93 15.29 8.63
N GLU A 27 14.13 16.32 8.92
CA GLU A 27 12.92 16.16 9.73
C GLU A 27 12.18 14.94 9.17
N GLY A 28 11.98 13.92 10.02
CA GLY A 28 11.20 12.76 9.61
C GLY A 28 9.83 13.26 9.18
N ASP A 29 9.36 12.80 8.02
CA ASP A 29 8.03 13.14 7.53
C ASP A 29 7.03 12.96 8.68
N VAL A 30 6.22 13.98 8.94
CA VAL A 30 5.16 13.91 9.95
C VAL A 30 4.18 12.84 9.49
N ILE A 31 4.30 11.65 10.08
CA ILE A 31 3.43 10.52 9.83
C ILE A 31 2.04 10.88 10.39
N THR A 32 1.03 10.99 9.52
CA THR A 32 -0.34 11.33 9.96
C THR A 32 -1.05 10.08 10.47
N ASP A 33 -1.51 10.10 11.71
CA ASP A 33 -2.25 8.97 12.29
C ASP A 33 -3.57 8.75 11.55
N ALA A 34 -3.77 7.57 10.97
CA ALA A 34 -4.97 7.26 10.21
C ALA A 34 -6.24 7.34 11.08
N ARG A 35 -6.14 7.20 12.40
CA ARG A 35 -7.29 7.35 13.33
C ARG A 35 -7.88 8.76 13.33
N GLU A 36 -7.09 9.76 12.96
CA GLU A 36 -7.51 11.16 12.94
C GLU A 36 -8.25 11.53 11.64
N ILE A 37 -8.03 10.77 10.57
CA ILE A 37 -8.46 11.14 9.22
C ILE A 37 -9.33 10.07 8.53
N ALA A 38 -9.36 8.84 9.04
CA ALA A 38 -10.19 7.79 8.46
C ALA A 38 -11.68 8.13 8.57
N PRO A 39 -12.48 7.87 7.52
CA PRO A 39 -13.92 8.02 7.59
C PRO A 39 -14.52 7.16 8.71
N ASP A 40 -15.36 7.79 9.53
CA ASP A 40 -16.08 7.05 10.58
C ASP A 40 -16.95 5.95 9.96
N GLY A 41 -16.87 4.76 10.54
CA GLY A 41 -17.56 3.57 10.06
C GLY A 41 -16.76 2.72 9.08
N LEU A 42 -15.57 3.11 8.61
CA LEU A 42 -14.73 2.28 7.74
C LEU A 42 -14.22 1.00 8.43
N ILE A 43 -13.80 1.13 9.68
CA ILE A 43 -13.21 0.02 10.46
C ILE A 43 -14.23 -1.10 10.69
N GLY A 44 -13.80 -2.34 10.50
CA GLY A 44 -14.61 -3.54 10.65
C GLY A 44 -14.44 -4.53 9.50
N ILE A 45 -15.38 -5.48 9.42
CA ILE A 45 -15.41 -6.52 8.40
C ILE A 45 -16.50 -6.21 7.38
N TRP A 46 -16.16 -6.43 6.11
CA TRP A 46 -16.95 -6.08 4.96
C TRP A 46 -17.06 -7.30 4.06
N LYS A 47 -18.27 -7.83 3.91
CA LYS A 47 -18.54 -8.98 3.03
C LYS A 47 -19.12 -8.49 1.72
N ALA A 48 -18.58 -8.97 0.61
CA ALA A 48 -19.04 -8.54 -0.70
C ALA A 48 -20.44 -9.11 -1.00
N ASP A 49 -21.33 -8.23 -1.43
CA ASP A 49 -22.65 -8.51 -1.97
C ASP A 49 -22.46 -8.87 -3.44
N MET A 50 -22.45 -10.17 -3.73
CA MET A 50 -22.19 -10.65 -5.09
C MET A 50 -23.26 -10.20 -6.07
N GLU A 51 -24.51 -10.01 -5.63
CA GLU A 51 -25.62 -9.61 -6.51
C GLU A 51 -25.54 -8.13 -6.86
N ALA A 52 -25.15 -7.28 -5.90
CA ALA A 52 -24.96 -5.85 -6.14
C ALA A 52 -23.62 -5.48 -6.81
N SER A 53 -22.66 -6.41 -6.87
CA SER A 53 -21.33 -6.16 -7.43
C SER A 53 -21.27 -6.41 -8.95
N GLY A 54 -20.49 -5.57 -9.65
CA GLY A 54 -20.17 -5.72 -11.08
C GLY A 54 -18.69 -6.05 -11.30
N TYR A 55 -18.41 -6.96 -12.23
CA TYR A 55 -17.04 -7.39 -12.55
C TYR A 55 -16.83 -7.35 -14.06
N GLY A 56 -15.70 -6.81 -14.50
CA GLY A 56 -15.26 -6.86 -15.90
C GLY A 56 -14.76 -8.22 -16.38
N HIS A 57 -14.57 -9.14 -15.45
CA HIS A 57 -14.04 -10.48 -15.66
C HIS A 57 -14.94 -11.52 -14.97
N ALA A 58 -14.48 -12.77 -14.92
CA ALA A 58 -15.21 -13.83 -14.25
C ALA A 58 -15.53 -13.47 -12.79
N LYS A 59 -16.83 -13.38 -12.49
CA LYS A 59 -17.36 -13.02 -11.18
C LYS A 59 -16.89 -14.02 -10.11
N PRO A 60 -16.28 -13.57 -9.00
CA PRO A 60 -15.93 -14.44 -7.88
C PRO A 60 -17.19 -14.98 -7.18
N GLN A 61 -17.03 -16.07 -6.45
CA GLN A 61 -18.11 -16.67 -5.68
C GLN A 61 -18.34 -15.94 -4.35
N ALA A 62 -17.27 -15.41 -3.75
CA ALA A 62 -17.32 -14.61 -2.54
C ALA A 62 -16.06 -13.75 -2.40
N ALA A 63 -16.18 -12.64 -1.67
CA ALA A 63 -15.03 -11.86 -1.22
C ALA A 63 -15.34 -11.18 0.12
N TYR A 64 -14.31 -10.91 0.91
CA TYR A 64 -14.43 -10.03 2.07
C TYR A 64 -13.18 -9.18 2.22
N ARG A 65 -13.33 -8.08 2.96
CA ARG A 65 -12.24 -7.19 3.38
C ARG A 65 -12.38 -6.88 4.87
N THR A 66 -11.25 -6.64 5.51
CA THR A 66 -11.20 -6.14 6.88
C THR A 66 -10.37 -4.87 6.93
N PHE A 67 -10.77 -3.94 7.79
CA PHE A 67 -10.02 -2.72 8.07
C PHE A 67 -9.89 -2.61 9.59
N TYR A 68 -8.66 -2.55 10.09
CA TYR A 68 -8.36 -2.39 11.51
C TYR A 68 -7.21 -1.42 11.70
N TYR A 69 -7.22 -0.68 12.81
CA TYR A 69 -6.06 0.13 13.17
C TYR A 69 -4.93 -0.76 13.67
N THR A 70 -3.70 -0.41 13.28
CA THR A 70 -2.49 -0.90 13.91
C THR A 70 -2.13 -0.01 15.11
N GLU A 71 -1.21 -0.48 15.95
CA GLU A 71 -0.74 0.29 17.12
C GLU A 71 -0.04 1.59 16.69
N ASP A 72 0.73 1.54 15.60
CA ASP A 72 1.46 2.66 15.00
C ASP A 72 0.59 3.58 14.12
N GLY A 73 -0.75 3.48 14.22
CA GLY A 73 -1.66 4.44 13.59
C GLY A 73 -1.88 4.25 12.09
N LYS A 74 -1.55 3.09 11.52
CA LYS A 74 -1.94 2.69 10.16
C LYS A 74 -3.30 2.02 10.16
N ILE A 75 -3.86 1.85 8.96
CA ILE A 75 -4.94 0.89 8.74
C ILE A 75 -4.36 -0.38 8.11
N LEU A 76 -4.49 -1.50 8.82
CA LEU A 76 -4.31 -2.83 8.30
C LEU A 76 -5.55 -3.22 7.49
N VAL A 77 -5.34 -3.45 6.20
CA VAL A 77 -6.31 -4.03 5.30
C VAL A 77 -5.95 -5.47 5.04
N SER A 78 -6.91 -6.38 5.14
CA SER A 78 -6.79 -7.75 4.63
C SER A 78 -7.96 -8.07 3.74
N PHE A 79 -7.75 -8.90 2.75
CA PHE A 79 -8.78 -9.28 1.79
C PHE A 79 -8.61 -10.74 1.37
N GLN A 80 -9.74 -11.37 1.13
CA GLN A 80 -9.79 -12.73 0.59
C GLN A 80 -10.86 -12.82 -0.48
N THR A 81 -10.55 -13.54 -1.55
CA THR A 81 -11.48 -13.79 -2.65
C THR A 81 -11.53 -15.28 -2.94
N LEU A 82 -12.74 -15.83 -2.99
CA LEU A 82 -13.01 -17.13 -3.59
C LEU A 82 -13.32 -16.90 -5.07
N GLY A 83 -12.35 -17.21 -5.92
CA GLY A 83 -12.43 -17.01 -7.37
C GLY A 83 -13.54 -17.84 -8.01
N ALA A 84 -13.86 -17.52 -9.27
CA ALA A 84 -14.91 -18.18 -10.03
C ALA A 84 -14.72 -19.71 -10.11
N THR A 85 -13.46 -20.17 -10.17
CA THR A 85 -13.09 -21.60 -10.25
C THR A 85 -12.88 -22.26 -8.88
N GLY A 86 -13.18 -21.56 -7.77
CA GLY A 86 -13.03 -22.07 -6.42
C GLY A 86 -11.63 -21.93 -5.81
N ASN A 87 -10.68 -21.30 -6.51
CA ASN A 87 -9.38 -20.97 -5.94
C ASN A 87 -9.50 -19.83 -4.91
N ILE A 88 -8.73 -19.89 -3.83
CA ILE A 88 -8.69 -18.81 -2.83
C ILE A 88 -7.44 -17.95 -3.07
N SER A 89 -7.64 -16.64 -3.16
CA SER A 89 -6.57 -15.65 -3.04
C SER A 89 -6.73 -14.84 -1.76
N PHE A 90 -5.61 -14.40 -1.21
CA PHE A 90 -5.56 -13.59 0.00
C PHE A 90 -4.43 -12.57 -0.12
N GLY A 91 -4.64 -11.38 0.43
CA GLY A 91 -3.58 -10.41 0.61
C GLY A 91 -3.85 -9.47 1.78
N HIS A 92 -2.80 -8.79 2.22
CA HIS A 92 -2.89 -7.77 3.24
C HIS A 92 -1.82 -6.70 3.05
N TRP A 93 -2.10 -5.52 3.57
CA TRP A 93 -1.19 -4.38 3.63
C TRP A 93 -1.58 -3.46 4.78
N ALA A 94 -0.62 -2.71 5.31
CA ALA A 94 -0.90 -1.62 6.23
C ALA A 94 -0.39 -0.31 5.60
N ALA A 95 -1.21 0.73 5.60
CA ALA A 95 -0.84 2.02 5.03
C ALA A 95 -1.35 3.17 5.90
N GLN A 96 -0.63 4.29 5.81
CA GLN A 96 -1.15 5.58 6.25
C GLN A 96 -2.17 6.09 5.23
N LEU A 97 -3.06 6.97 5.71
CA LEU A 97 -4.04 7.66 4.90
C LEU A 97 -3.53 9.03 4.43
N ASP A 98 -2.23 9.16 4.16
CA ASP A 98 -1.59 10.38 3.66
C ASP A 98 -0.90 10.18 2.29
N GLY A 99 -1.03 8.97 1.73
CA GLY A 99 -0.36 8.57 0.50
C GLY A 99 1.01 7.93 0.71
N THR A 100 1.51 7.82 1.95
CA THR A 100 2.78 7.13 2.23
C THR A 100 2.72 5.68 1.73
N PRO A 101 3.73 5.22 0.96
CA PRO A 101 3.75 3.86 0.43
C PRO A 101 3.75 2.78 1.53
N GLY A 102 2.78 1.86 1.45
CA GLY A 102 2.72 0.62 2.19
C GLY A 102 3.10 -0.59 1.32
N ILE A 103 3.46 -1.70 1.95
CA ILE A 103 3.77 -2.95 1.25
C ILE A 103 2.59 -3.91 1.37
N GLU A 104 2.19 -4.47 0.22
CA GLU A 104 1.26 -5.60 0.17
C GLU A 104 1.99 -6.93 0.11
N TYR A 105 1.52 -7.87 0.91
CA TYR A 105 1.83 -9.28 0.79
C TYR A 105 0.59 -10.01 0.25
N HIS A 106 0.79 -10.89 -0.72
CA HIS A 106 -0.28 -11.61 -1.40
C HIS A 106 0.08 -13.09 -1.55
N SER A 107 -0.93 -13.96 -1.53
CA SER A 107 -0.76 -15.42 -1.54
C SER A 107 -0.02 -15.95 -2.77
N SER A 108 -0.05 -15.22 -3.89
CA SER A 108 0.71 -15.54 -5.10
C SER A 108 2.23 -15.32 -4.97
N ALA A 109 2.69 -14.59 -3.95
CA ALA A 109 4.09 -14.25 -3.73
C ALA A 109 4.71 -14.88 -2.47
N LYS A 110 4.01 -15.84 -1.84
CA LYS A 110 4.46 -16.48 -0.58
C LYS A 110 4.67 -15.41 0.51
N SER A 111 5.90 -15.24 1.00
CA SER A 111 6.27 -14.29 2.06
C SER A 111 7.09 -13.10 1.53
N VAL A 112 7.04 -12.85 0.22
CA VAL A 112 7.79 -11.74 -0.42
C VAL A 112 6.84 -10.57 -0.69
N PRO A 113 7.29 -9.31 -0.51
CA PRO A 113 6.55 -8.13 -0.97
C PRO A 113 6.04 -8.30 -2.40
N TYR A 114 4.76 -8.04 -2.60
CA TYR A 114 4.09 -8.26 -3.89
C TYR A 114 3.74 -6.95 -4.59
N ASN A 115 3.10 -6.03 -3.89
CA ASN A 115 2.77 -4.70 -4.40
C ASN A 115 3.23 -3.61 -3.43
N VAL A 116 3.29 -2.40 -3.97
CA VAL A 116 3.33 -1.16 -3.19
C VAL A 116 1.95 -0.52 -3.29
N VAL A 117 1.39 -0.12 -2.16
CA VAL A 117 0.10 0.58 -2.07
C VAL A 117 0.30 2.00 -1.59
N SER A 118 -0.43 2.96 -2.15
CA SER A 118 -0.50 4.33 -1.66
C SER A 118 -1.97 4.69 -1.48
N TRP A 119 -2.34 5.14 -0.29
CA TRP A 119 -3.74 5.37 0.07
C TRP A 119 -3.93 6.74 0.68
N LYS A 120 -4.90 7.50 0.18
CA LYS A 120 -5.16 8.86 0.64
C LYS A 120 -6.64 9.23 0.54
N PRO A 121 -7.16 10.11 1.42
CA PRO A 121 -8.46 10.72 1.25
C PRO A 121 -8.44 11.70 0.07
N GLY A 122 -9.56 11.81 -0.61
CA GLY A 122 -9.86 12.93 -1.51
C GLY A 122 -10.78 13.95 -0.85
N GLU A 123 -10.88 15.11 -1.48
CA GLU A 123 -11.73 16.22 -1.02
C GLU A 123 -13.22 15.90 -1.04
N ASP A 124 -13.61 14.88 -1.80
CA ASP A 124 -15.00 14.40 -1.94
C ASP A 124 -15.38 13.32 -0.92
N GLY A 125 -14.51 13.05 0.06
CA GLY A 125 -14.74 12.05 1.10
C GLY A 125 -14.50 10.61 0.66
N ARG A 126 -14.05 10.38 -0.58
CA ARG A 126 -13.64 9.05 -1.06
C ARG A 126 -12.18 8.79 -0.72
N LEU A 127 -11.79 7.52 -0.67
CA LEU A 127 -10.39 7.13 -0.44
C LEU A 127 -9.79 6.54 -1.71
N TYR A 128 -8.68 7.10 -2.16
CA TYR A 128 -8.00 6.76 -3.41
C TYR A 128 -6.80 5.87 -3.13
N LEU A 129 -6.83 4.66 -3.67
CA LEU A 129 -5.79 3.65 -3.55
C LEU A 129 -5.09 3.46 -4.90
N ASP A 130 -3.80 3.73 -4.94
CA ASP A 130 -2.95 3.32 -6.06
C ASP A 130 -2.20 2.05 -5.67
N VAL A 131 -2.22 1.03 -6.54
CA VAL A 131 -1.45 -0.21 -6.37
C VAL A 131 -0.45 -0.32 -7.52
N SER A 132 0.81 -0.46 -7.14
CA SER A 132 1.94 -0.46 -8.07
C SER A 132 2.77 -1.72 -7.91
N ARG A 133 3.33 -2.21 -9.02
CA ARG A 133 4.31 -3.30 -9.03
C ARG A 133 5.38 -3.00 -10.07
N HIS A 134 6.63 -3.29 -9.75
CA HIS A 134 7.79 -3.04 -10.62
C HIS A 134 7.89 -1.58 -11.12
N GLY A 135 7.44 -0.61 -10.30
CA GLY A 135 7.47 0.81 -10.63
C GLY A 135 6.27 1.30 -11.44
N GLU A 136 5.33 0.42 -11.81
CA GLU A 136 4.14 0.79 -12.59
C GLU A 136 2.87 0.66 -11.75
N THR A 137 2.05 1.71 -11.73
CA THR A 137 0.70 1.66 -11.15
C THR A 137 -0.25 0.98 -12.13
N TYR A 138 -0.76 -0.18 -11.74
CA TYR A 138 -1.64 -0.99 -12.59
C TYR A 138 -3.07 -1.07 -12.06
N ILE A 139 -3.31 -0.69 -10.80
CA ILE A 139 -4.66 -0.48 -10.26
C ILE A 139 -4.72 0.92 -9.66
N LYS A 140 -5.76 1.66 -10.06
CA LYS A 140 -6.24 2.86 -9.38
C LYS A 140 -7.65 2.55 -8.89
N ALA A 141 -7.81 2.48 -7.58
CA ALA A 141 -9.05 2.09 -6.95
C ALA A 141 -9.62 3.18 -6.06
N ILE A 142 -10.93 3.16 -5.87
CA ILE A 142 -11.66 4.13 -5.06
C ILE A 142 -12.50 3.35 -4.05
N TYR A 143 -12.36 3.70 -2.77
CA TYR A 143 -13.28 3.31 -1.72
C TYR A 143 -14.28 4.44 -1.47
N GLU A 144 -15.56 4.11 -1.44
CA GLU A 144 -16.66 5.03 -1.16
C GLU A 144 -17.55 4.41 -0.10
N LEU A 145 -17.62 5.04 1.07
CA LEU A 145 -18.49 4.63 2.16
C LEU A 145 -19.83 5.36 2.04
N SER A 146 -20.94 4.64 2.12
CA SER A 146 -22.27 5.24 2.15
C SER A 146 -22.50 6.07 3.41
N ALA A 147 -23.40 7.05 3.32
CA ALA A 147 -23.73 7.93 4.45
C ALA A 147 -24.23 7.17 5.71
N ASP A 148 -24.91 6.04 5.51
CA ASP A 148 -25.39 5.16 6.59
C ASP A 148 -24.30 4.24 7.17
N LYS A 149 -23.10 4.24 6.58
CA LYS A 149 -21.93 3.42 6.97
C LYS A 149 -22.21 1.92 6.93
N GLN A 150 -23.19 1.48 6.13
CA GLN A 150 -23.55 0.08 5.94
C GLN A 150 -23.08 -0.50 4.60
N THR A 151 -22.67 0.35 3.66
CA THR A 151 -22.22 -0.06 2.34
C THR A 151 -20.86 0.58 2.03
N LEU A 152 -19.91 -0.26 1.61
CA LEU A 152 -18.61 0.19 1.13
C LEU A 152 -18.45 -0.26 -0.32
N LYS A 153 -18.26 0.68 -1.24
CA LYS A 153 -17.93 0.36 -2.63
C LYS A 153 -16.42 0.39 -2.82
N TYR A 154 -15.90 -0.57 -3.57
CA TYR A 154 -14.52 -0.61 -4.04
C TYR A 154 -14.52 -0.73 -5.56
N SER A 155 -14.09 0.32 -6.26
CA SER A 155 -14.17 0.41 -7.71
C SER A 155 -12.79 0.58 -8.33
N TYR A 156 -12.50 -0.15 -9.40
CA TYR A 156 -11.27 -0.02 -10.20
C TYR A 156 -11.53 -0.56 -11.61
N GLY A 157 -11.04 0.17 -12.63
CA GLY A 157 -11.34 -0.18 -14.03
C GLY A 157 -12.84 -0.31 -14.28
N ASP A 158 -13.27 -1.47 -14.75
CA ASP A 158 -14.66 -1.86 -15.00
C ASP A 158 -15.31 -2.67 -13.85
N THR A 159 -14.59 -2.84 -12.74
CA THR A 159 -15.05 -3.62 -11.59
C THR A 159 -15.52 -2.69 -10.48
N THR A 160 -16.67 -3.00 -9.89
CA THR A 160 -17.20 -2.37 -8.68
C THR A 160 -17.70 -3.44 -7.74
N VAL A 161 -17.00 -3.60 -6.62
CA VAL A 161 -17.40 -4.51 -5.55
C VAL A 161 -18.19 -3.73 -4.52
N VAL A 162 -19.42 -4.14 -4.28
CA VAL A 162 -20.27 -3.62 -3.21
C VAL A 162 -20.09 -4.51 -2.00
N TYR A 163 -19.62 -3.95 -0.90
CA TYR A 163 -19.53 -4.64 0.38
C TYR A 163 -20.62 -4.18 1.33
N ARG A 164 -21.14 -5.11 2.12
CA ARG A 164 -22.00 -4.87 3.27
C ARG A 164 -21.22 -5.13 4.54
N ARG A 165 -21.59 -4.41 5.59
CA ARG A 165 -21.02 -4.66 6.91
C ARG A 165 -21.36 -6.08 7.36
N TRP A 166 -20.39 -6.76 7.92
CA TRP A 166 -20.55 -8.11 8.46
C TRP A 166 -19.94 -8.16 9.85
N ASN A 167 -20.65 -8.77 10.79
CA ASN A 167 -20.12 -8.98 12.13
C ASN A 167 -19.79 -10.46 12.31
N LEU A 168 -18.76 -10.74 13.10
CA LEU A 168 -18.37 -12.11 13.43
C LEU A 168 -19.48 -12.92 14.13
N LYS A 169 -20.46 -12.23 14.71
CA LYS A 169 -21.61 -12.84 15.40
C LYS A 169 -22.76 -13.23 14.45
N ASP A 170 -22.72 -12.79 13.19
CA ASP A 170 -23.75 -13.03 12.18
C ASP A 170 -23.43 -14.29 11.36
#